data_AF-A0A2S2PAV6-F1
#
_entry.id   AF-A0A2S2PAV6-F1
#
_cell.length_a   1.000
_cell.length_b   1.000
_cell.length_c   1.000
_cell.angle_alpha   90.00
_cell.angle_beta   90.00
_cell.angle_gamma   90.00
#
_symmetry.space_group_name_H-M   'P 1'
#
loop_
_entity.id
_entity.type
_entity.pdbx_description
1 polymer ?
#
loop_
_entity_poly.entity_id
_entity_poly.type
_entity_poly.pdbx_seq_one_letter_code
_entity_poly.pdbx_strand_id
1 'polypeptide(L)'
;AECVEHLSDEVGTLSINDHWNELGLDLDENQRTQLKEIKNDYESIFSWNIQQLTGCNQNLMINLIEKVREKLEMITDKKDEYNLNRFCLQLIVCHELYISKSYKESYLEIENIVKFMKTCKFDESNKQYSNAYCHIADATYAYIALSLKIDSEKLLKNVKEVNSFNCAEKAALCAVKARIFMEYPPKGNDIALKFADRARTLHSTEPEW
;
A
#
# COMPACT_ATOMS: atom_id res chain seq x y z
N ALA A 1 -11.80 -26.40 -11.37
CA ALA A 1 -11.54 -25.42 -12.43
C ALA A 1 -10.27 -24.69 -12.05
N GLU A 2 -9.21 -24.82 -12.85
CA GLU A 2 -7.91 -24.19 -12.64
C GLU A 2 -8.05 -22.68 -12.85
N CYS A 3 -7.96 -21.89 -11.78
CA CYS A 3 -7.83 -20.43 -11.89
C CYS A 3 -6.36 -20.07 -12.09
N VAL A 4 -5.90 -20.16 -13.34
CA VAL A 4 -4.73 -19.42 -13.80
C VAL A 4 -5.26 -18.19 -14.54
N GLU A 5 -5.53 -17.12 -13.79
CA GLU A 5 -5.69 -15.79 -14.36
C GLU A 5 -4.48 -14.96 -13.94
N HIS A 6 -3.67 -14.63 -14.95
CA HIS A 6 -2.54 -13.73 -14.86
C HIS A 6 -2.99 -12.40 -14.23
N LEU A 7 -2.36 -12.01 -13.13
CA LEU A 7 -2.64 -10.77 -12.40
C LEU A 7 -2.20 -9.50 -13.15
N SER A 8 -1.73 -9.59 -14.40
CA SER A 8 -0.99 -8.51 -15.06
C SER A 8 -1.65 -7.83 -16.26
N ASP A 9 -2.88 -8.18 -16.65
CA ASP A 9 -3.42 -7.62 -17.89
C ASP A 9 -4.30 -6.38 -17.64
N GLU A 10 -3.84 -5.29 -18.26
CA GLU A 10 -4.53 -4.02 -18.54
C GLU A 10 -4.52 -2.92 -17.45
N VAL A 11 -3.32 -2.54 -17.00
CA VAL A 11 -3.03 -1.10 -16.79
C VAL A 11 -1.72 -0.80 -17.53
N GLY A 12 -1.84 -0.02 -18.60
CA GLY A 12 -0.81 0.15 -19.62
C GLY A 12 0.61 0.33 -19.09
N THR A 13 1.54 -0.37 -19.74
CA THR A 13 2.99 -0.16 -19.68
C THR A 13 3.32 1.26 -20.13
N LEU A 14 3.10 2.22 -19.23
CA LEU A 14 3.51 3.60 -19.39
C LEU A 14 4.95 3.73 -18.94
N SER A 15 5.78 4.18 -19.88
CA SER A 15 7.18 4.55 -19.74
C SER A 15 7.53 5.00 -18.32
N ILE A 16 8.45 4.27 -17.67
CA ILE A 16 9.06 4.63 -16.40
C ILE A 16 9.90 5.89 -16.64
N ASN A 17 9.24 7.05 -16.60
CA ASN A 17 9.93 8.32 -16.52
C ASN A 17 10.64 8.37 -15.16
N ASP A 18 11.81 8.99 -15.08
CA ASP A 18 12.67 9.05 -13.89
C ASP A 18 12.05 9.87 -12.74
N HIS A 19 10.93 9.42 -12.19
CA HIS A 19 10.19 10.02 -11.07
C HIS A 19 11.09 10.25 -9.85
N TRP A 20 12.16 9.47 -9.70
CA TRP A 20 13.15 9.61 -8.63
C TRP A 20 13.96 10.91 -8.70
N ASN A 21 14.24 11.39 -9.91
CA ASN A 21 14.93 12.66 -10.11
C ASN A 21 14.00 13.82 -9.70
N GLU A 22 12.70 13.73 -9.98
CA GLU A 22 11.68 14.72 -9.56
C GLU A 22 11.50 14.74 -8.04
N LEU A 23 11.63 13.58 -7.41
CA LEU A 23 11.66 13.41 -5.96
C LEU A 23 12.94 13.97 -5.30
N GLY A 24 14.00 14.22 -6.07
CA GLY A 24 15.27 14.74 -5.55
C GLY A 24 16.06 13.73 -4.73
N LEU A 25 15.88 12.44 -5.01
CA LEU A 25 16.64 11.36 -4.36
C LEU A 25 17.91 11.07 -5.16
N ASP A 26 19.06 11.12 -4.49
CA ASP A 26 20.35 10.73 -5.05
C ASP A 26 20.54 9.21 -4.95
N LEU A 27 19.89 8.46 -5.83
CA LEU A 27 19.91 6.99 -5.86
C LEU A 27 20.94 6.47 -6.85
N ASP A 28 21.74 5.49 -6.42
CA ASP A 28 22.61 4.73 -7.32
C ASP A 28 21.83 3.73 -8.19
N GLU A 29 22.47 3.16 -9.22
CA GLU A 29 21.81 2.26 -10.18
C GLU A 29 21.30 0.96 -9.53
N ASN A 30 22.00 0.46 -8.51
CA ASN A 30 21.57 -0.74 -7.79
C ASN A 30 20.29 -0.44 -6.98
N GLN A 31 20.23 0.70 -6.30
CA GLN A 31 19.04 1.17 -5.59
C GLN A 31 17.86 1.40 -6.54
N ARG A 32 18.10 2.02 -7.69
CA ARG A 32 17.07 2.21 -8.73
C ARG A 32 16.53 0.89 -9.25
N THR A 33 17.40 -0.11 -9.44
CA THR A 33 17.01 -1.44 -9.89
C THR A 33 16.15 -2.14 -8.84
N GLN A 34 16.59 -2.18 -7.58
CA GLN A 34 15.84 -2.79 -6.49
C GLN A 34 14.49 -2.09 -6.24
N LEU A 35 14.41 -0.76 -6.34
CA LEU A 35 13.12 -0.06 -6.22
C LEU A 35 12.17 -0.40 -7.37
N LYS A 36 12.69 -0.62 -8.58
CA LYS A 36 11.87 -1.10 -9.72
C LYS A 36 11.38 -2.52 -9.48
N GLU A 37 12.21 -3.41 -8.96
CA GLU A 37 11.82 -4.77 -8.57
C GLU A 37 10.69 -4.73 -7.53
N ILE A 38 10.84 -3.94 -6.44
CA ILE A 38 9.78 -3.77 -5.44
C ILE A 38 8.49 -3.26 -6.08
N LYS A 39 8.59 -2.29 -7.00
CA LYS A 39 7.41 -1.71 -7.65
C LYS A 39 6.69 -2.70 -8.56
N ASN A 40 7.40 -3.64 -9.17
CA ASN A 40 6.85 -4.55 -10.16
C ASN A 40 6.41 -5.89 -9.57
N ASP A 41 7.14 -6.38 -8.56
CA ASP A 41 7.01 -7.76 -8.06
C ASP A 41 6.28 -7.83 -6.70
N TYR A 42 6.16 -6.70 -6.02
CA TYR A 42 5.53 -6.60 -4.70
C TYR A 42 4.38 -5.59 -4.70
N GLU A 43 3.39 -5.88 -3.85
CA GLU A 43 2.24 -5.04 -3.63
C GLU A 43 2.54 -4.06 -2.50
N SER A 44 3.10 -2.91 -2.86
CA SER A 44 3.28 -1.75 -1.98
C SER A 44 2.37 -0.60 -2.40
N ILE A 45 2.11 0.36 -1.53
CA ILE A 45 1.31 1.55 -1.92
C ILE A 45 1.93 2.30 -3.11
N PHE A 46 3.25 2.20 -3.30
CA PHE A 46 3.97 2.81 -4.42
C PHE A 46 3.85 2.04 -5.74
N SER A 47 3.51 0.75 -5.68
CA SER A 47 3.22 -0.07 -6.88
C SER A 47 1.87 0.28 -7.53
N TRP A 48 0.99 0.98 -6.82
CA TRP A 48 -0.39 1.22 -7.27
C TRP A 48 -0.57 2.47 -8.12
N ASN A 49 0.51 3.24 -8.37
CA ASN A 49 0.51 4.43 -9.23
C ASN A 49 -0.62 5.43 -8.90
N ILE A 50 -0.91 5.63 -7.60
CA ILE A 50 -2.07 6.40 -7.13
C ILE A 50 -2.15 7.77 -7.81
N GLN A 51 -1.07 8.56 -7.77
CA GLN A 51 -1.06 9.92 -8.32
C GLN A 51 -1.28 9.98 -9.83
N GLN A 52 -0.70 9.03 -10.56
CA GLN A 52 -0.85 8.94 -12.01
C GLN A 52 -2.30 8.61 -12.39
N LEU A 53 -2.93 7.70 -11.66
CA LEU A 53 -4.29 7.25 -11.94
C LEU A 53 -5.35 8.26 -11.50
N THR A 54 -5.12 8.96 -10.39
CA THR A 54 -6.11 9.91 -9.83
C THR A 54 -5.89 11.33 -10.33
N GLY A 55 -4.69 11.67 -10.81
CA GLY A 55 -4.33 13.01 -11.26
C GLY A 55 -4.32 14.04 -10.13
N CYS A 56 -4.09 13.61 -8.88
CA CYS A 56 -4.08 14.49 -7.72
C CYS A 56 -3.04 15.62 -7.87
N ASN A 57 -3.52 16.86 -7.81
CA ASN A 57 -2.69 18.07 -7.85
C ASN A 57 -1.94 18.23 -6.52
N GLN A 58 -0.66 18.60 -6.57
CA GLN A 58 0.21 18.75 -5.38
C GLN A 58 -0.34 19.72 -4.33
N ASN A 59 -1.07 20.76 -4.74
CA ASN A 59 -1.70 21.71 -3.80
C ASN A 59 -2.88 21.13 -3.00
N LEU A 60 -3.48 20.02 -3.44
CA LEU A 60 -4.52 19.30 -2.71
C LEU A 60 -3.93 18.28 -1.70
N MET A 61 -2.63 17.98 -1.76
CA MET A 61 -2.00 16.93 -0.95
C MET A 61 -1.86 17.31 0.53
N ILE A 62 -1.53 18.57 0.86
CA ILE A 62 -1.43 19.01 2.26
C ILE A 62 -2.78 18.86 2.97
N ASN A 63 -3.87 19.23 2.29
CA ASN A 63 -5.23 19.05 2.80
C ASN A 63 -5.61 17.57 2.99
N LEU A 64 -5.00 16.64 2.22
CA LEU A 64 -5.29 15.21 2.35
C LEU A 64 -4.64 14.62 3.61
N ILE A 65 -3.38 14.94 3.91
CA ILE A 65 -2.69 14.43 5.11
C ILE A 65 -3.43 14.88 6.37
N GLU A 66 -3.80 16.16 6.47
CA GLU A 66 -4.54 16.69 7.63
C GLU A 66 -5.89 15.99 7.79
N LYS A 67 -6.69 15.91 6.72
CA LYS A 67 -7.99 15.21 6.73
C LYS A 67 -7.87 13.74 7.11
N VAL A 68 -6.83 13.04 6.63
CA VAL A 68 -6.60 11.62 6.94
C VAL A 68 -6.17 11.46 8.40
N ARG A 69 -5.35 12.37 8.94
CA ARG A 69 -4.96 12.37 10.36
C ARG A 69 -6.15 12.65 11.28
N GLU A 70 -7.02 13.60 10.94
CA GLU A 70 -8.28 13.83 11.67
C GLU A 70 -9.15 12.56 11.71
N LYS A 71 -9.28 11.85 10.58
CA LYS A 71 -9.97 10.56 10.53
C LYS A 71 -9.32 9.51 11.42
N LEU A 72 -7.99 9.46 11.47
CA LEU A 72 -7.25 8.54 12.34
C LEU A 72 -7.51 8.83 13.83
N GLU A 73 -7.58 10.11 14.22
CA GLU A 73 -7.89 10.52 15.60
C GLU A 73 -9.30 10.13 16.04
N MET A 74 -10.24 10.06 15.10
CA MET A 74 -11.61 9.63 15.36
C MET A 74 -11.76 8.12 15.57
N ILE A 75 -10.75 7.31 15.23
CA ILE A 75 -10.81 5.86 15.38
C ILE A 75 -10.59 5.48 16.85
N THR A 76 -11.67 5.04 17.51
CA THR A 76 -11.69 4.56 18.89
C THR A 76 -11.49 3.04 18.98
N ASP A 77 -10.30 2.58 18.59
CA ASP A 77 -9.94 1.15 18.69
C ASP A 77 -9.26 0.79 20.01
N LYS A 78 -9.30 -0.50 20.36
CA LYS A 78 -8.37 -1.04 21.35
C LYS A 78 -6.95 -0.94 20.80
N LYS A 79 -6.03 -0.54 21.67
CA LYS A 79 -4.64 -0.20 21.31
C LYS A 79 -3.88 -1.36 20.64
N ASP A 80 -4.28 -2.61 20.88
CA ASP A 80 -3.62 -3.82 20.40
C ASP A 80 -4.41 -4.60 19.34
N GLU A 81 -5.60 -4.16 18.94
CA GLU A 81 -6.43 -4.85 17.93
C GLU A 81 -6.19 -4.26 16.54
N TYR A 82 -6.07 -5.12 15.53
CA TYR A 82 -5.97 -4.71 14.13
C TYR A 82 -7.26 -4.03 13.68
N ASN A 83 -7.12 -2.96 12.88
CA ASN A 83 -8.24 -2.27 12.25
C ASN A 83 -7.85 -1.88 10.83
N LEU A 84 -8.64 -2.35 9.85
CA LEU A 84 -8.38 -2.14 8.43
C LEU A 84 -8.44 -0.65 8.04
N ASN A 85 -9.37 0.13 8.60
CA ASN A 85 -9.45 1.57 8.34
C ASN A 85 -8.20 2.29 8.84
N ARG A 86 -7.78 2.00 10.08
CA ARG A 86 -6.55 2.58 10.63
C ARG A 86 -5.35 2.23 9.75
N PHE A 87 -5.22 0.96 9.36
CA PHE A 87 -4.14 0.49 8.49
C PHE A 87 -4.11 1.24 7.14
N CYS A 88 -5.24 1.32 6.44
CA CYS A 88 -5.32 2.02 5.14
C CYS A 88 -5.00 3.51 5.26
N LEU A 89 -5.53 4.20 6.27
CA LEU A 89 -5.29 5.63 6.48
C LEU A 89 -3.81 5.89 6.83
N GLN A 90 -3.19 5.05 7.66
CA GLN A 90 -1.77 5.16 7.98
C GLN A 90 -0.87 4.94 6.74
N LEU A 91 -1.23 4.00 5.86
CA LEU A 91 -0.52 3.81 4.59
C LEU A 91 -0.63 5.06 3.69
N ILE A 92 -1.81 5.67 3.61
CA ILE A 92 -2.00 6.94 2.88
C ILE A 92 -1.08 8.02 3.43
N VAL A 93 -1.03 8.20 4.76
CA VAL A 93 -0.11 9.17 5.39
C VAL A 93 1.34 8.88 4.98
N CYS A 94 1.77 7.62 5.00
CA CYS A 94 3.12 7.23 4.57
C CYS A 94 3.39 7.65 3.11
N HIS A 95 2.48 7.35 2.20
CA HIS A 95 2.60 7.67 0.79
C HIS A 95 2.63 9.18 0.54
N GLU A 96 1.71 9.94 1.14
CA GLU A 96 1.64 11.38 0.94
C GLU A 96 2.85 12.10 1.54
N LEU A 97 3.34 11.68 2.71
CA LEU A 97 4.60 12.18 3.28
C LEU A 97 5.80 11.88 2.38
N TYR A 98 5.80 10.72 1.73
CA TYR A 98 6.88 10.36 0.82
C TYR A 98 6.90 11.27 -0.40
N ILE A 99 5.74 11.48 -1.04
CA ILE A 99 5.67 12.32 -2.24
C ILE A 99 5.90 13.80 -1.91
N SER A 100 5.52 14.26 -0.70
CA SER A 100 5.86 15.60 -0.23
C SER A 100 7.33 15.78 0.15
N LYS A 101 8.17 14.75 -0.07
CA LYS A 101 9.60 14.71 0.24
C LYS A 101 9.93 14.70 1.74
N SER A 102 8.93 14.47 2.60
CA SER A 102 9.08 14.23 4.04
C SER A 102 9.49 12.78 4.30
N TYR A 103 10.56 12.31 3.66
CA TYR A 103 10.96 10.89 3.64
C TYR A 103 11.22 10.29 5.02
N LYS A 104 11.83 11.06 5.93
CA LYS A 104 12.12 10.59 7.30
C LYS A 104 10.84 10.38 8.11
N GLU A 105 9.86 11.27 7.94
CA GLU A 105 8.56 11.15 8.60
C GLU A 105 7.78 9.97 8.01
N SER A 106 7.75 9.85 6.68
CA SER A 106 7.17 8.71 5.97
C SER A 106 7.77 7.38 6.48
N TYR A 107 9.10 7.31 6.62
CA TYR A 107 9.81 6.15 7.17
C TYR A 107 9.39 5.83 8.61
N LEU A 108 9.30 6.83 9.48
CA LEU A 108 8.90 6.61 10.87
C LEU A 108 7.45 6.11 10.97
N GLU A 109 6.55 6.65 10.15
CA GLU A 109 5.15 6.19 10.08
C GLU A 109 5.07 4.72 9.66
N ILE A 110 5.73 4.33 8.56
CA ILE A 110 5.67 2.93 8.11
C ILE A 110 6.39 1.98 9.07
N GLU A 111 7.46 2.43 9.74
CA GLU A 111 8.15 1.64 10.76
C GLU A 111 7.22 1.36 11.95
N ASN A 112 6.42 2.35 12.37
CA ASN A 112 5.42 2.18 13.42
C ASN A 112 4.32 1.20 13.01
N ILE A 113 3.84 1.27 11.76
CA ILE A 113 2.88 0.29 11.22
C ILE A 113 3.47 -1.12 11.27
N VAL A 114 4.66 -1.34 10.72
CA VAL A 114 5.31 -2.66 10.71
C VAL A 114 5.54 -3.20 12.12
N LYS A 115 6.00 -2.35 13.06
CA LYS A 115 6.14 -2.74 14.48
C LYS A 115 4.81 -3.14 15.09
N PHE A 116 3.75 -2.38 14.83
CA PHE A 116 2.40 -2.70 15.30
C PHE A 116 1.89 -4.02 14.73
N MET A 117 2.04 -4.25 13.43
CA MET A 117 1.59 -5.48 12.75
C MET A 117 2.19 -6.75 13.35
N LYS A 118 3.41 -6.68 13.88
CA LYS A 118 4.08 -7.82 14.57
C LYS A 118 3.47 -8.17 15.92
N THR A 119 2.79 -7.24 16.57
CA THR A 119 2.27 -7.40 17.94
C THR A 119 0.76 -7.33 18.04
N CYS A 120 0.08 -6.85 16.99
CA CYS A 120 -1.36 -6.68 17.00
C CYS A 120 -2.10 -8.02 17.00
N LYS A 121 -3.32 -7.99 17.51
CA LYS A 121 -4.25 -9.10 17.47
C LYS A 121 -5.18 -8.90 16.30
N PHE A 122 -5.15 -9.86 15.38
CA PHE A 122 -6.22 -10.02 14.40
C PHE A 122 -7.40 -10.72 15.07
N ASP A 123 -8.60 -10.22 14.82
CA ASP A 123 -9.80 -11.00 15.11
C ASP A 123 -9.91 -12.22 14.17
N GLU A 124 -10.87 -13.08 14.44
CA GLU A 124 -11.02 -14.34 13.70
C GLU A 124 -11.28 -14.10 12.20
N SER A 125 -12.01 -13.04 11.85
CA SER A 125 -12.30 -12.66 10.47
C SER A 125 -11.06 -12.15 9.72
N ASN A 126 -10.20 -11.34 10.37
CA ASN A 126 -9.03 -10.75 9.71
C ASN A 126 -7.78 -11.64 9.72
N LYS A 127 -7.73 -12.68 10.57
CA LYS A 127 -6.53 -13.53 10.71
C LYS A 127 -6.10 -14.18 9.39
N GLN A 128 -7.06 -14.58 8.56
CA GLN A 128 -6.81 -15.17 7.24
C GLN A 128 -6.20 -14.18 6.22
N TYR A 129 -6.31 -12.88 6.46
CA TYR A 129 -5.79 -11.82 5.58
C TYR A 129 -4.44 -11.27 6.04
N SER A 130 -3.97 -11.65 7.24
CA SER A 130 -2.78 -11.10 7.89
C SER A 130 -1.53 -11.09 7.02
N ASN A 131 -1.28 -12.15 6.24
CA ASN A 131 -0.15 -12.21 5.32
C ASN A 131 -0.20 -11.13 4.23
N ALA A 132 -1.39 -10.82 3.69
CA ALA A 132 -1.54 -9.76 2.69
C ALA A 132 -1.28 -8.39 3.31
N TYR A 133 -1.79 -8.14 4.52
CA TYR A 133 -1.54 -6.88 5.23
C TYR A 133 -0.06 -6.71 5.60
N CYS A 134 0.60 -7.75 6.12
CA CYS A 134 2.03 -7.74 6.41
C CYS A 134 2.85 -7.52 5.15
N HIS A 135 2.50 -8.17 4.04
CA HIS A 135 3.16 -7.96 2.75
C HIS A 135 3.12 -6.49 2.33
N ILE A 136 1.95 -5.84 2.38
CA ILE A 136 1.80 -4.44 1.98
C ILE A 136 2.65 -3.54 2.86
N ALA A 137 2.63 -3.77 4.18
CA ALA A 137 3.41 -2.99 5.14
C ALA A 137 4.92 -3.17 4.92
N ASP A 138 5.40 -4.42 4.80
CA ASP A 138 6.82 -4.73 4.65
C ASP A 138 7.37 -4.28 3.29
N ALA A 139 6.60 -4.44 2.20
CA ALA A 139 7.00 -3.96 0.87
C ALA A 139 7.06 -2.42 0.83
N THR A 140 6.09 -1.74 1.45
CA THR A 140 6.08 -0.27 1.58
C THR A 140 7.27 0.19 2.44
N TYR A 141 7.56 -0.50 3.53
CA TYR A 141 8.71 -0.22 4.40
C TYR A 141 10.03 -0.37 3.67
N ALA A 142 10.21 -1.49 2.95
CA ALA A 142 11.41 -1.75 2.16
C ALA A 142 11.66 -0.67 1.11
N TYR A 143 10.62 -0.24 0.41
CA TYR A 143 10.70 0.83 -0.59
C TYR A 143 11.22 2.15 0.01
N ILE A 144 10.65 2.58 1.14
CA ILE A 144 11.05 3.84 1.79
C ILE A 144 12.45 3.71 2.39
N ALA A 145 12.77 2.58 3.04
CA ALA A 145 14.09 2.32 3.62
C ALA A 145 15.20 2.37 2.56
N LEU A 146 14.99 1.71 1.43
CA LEU A 146 15.92 1.68 0.32
C LEU A 146 16.12 3.07 -0.29
N SER A 147 15.04 3.85 -0.44
CA SER A 147 15.11 5.25 -0.88
C SER A 147 15.98 6.13 0.03
N LEU A 148 16.05 5.79 1.31
CA LEU A 148 16.84 6.49 2.33
C LEU A 148 18.25 5.91 2.53
N LYS A 149 18.66 4.94 1.72
CA LYS A 149 19.93 4.21 1.86
C LYS A 149 20.08 3.53 3.22
N ILE A 150 18.96 3.17 3.86
CA ILE A 150 18.94 2.37 5.08
C ILE A 150 19.10 0.91 4.67
N ASP A 151 20.00 0.19 5.35
CA ASP A 151 20.26 -1.22 5.04
C ASP A 151 18.95 -2.03 5.06
N SER A 152 18.58 -2.48 3.86
CA SER A 152 17.30 -3.10 3.56
C SER A 152 17.45 -4.49 2.96
N GLU A 153 18.67 -5.03 2.88
CA GLU A 153 18.97 -6.33 2.24
C GLU A 153 18.22 -7.51 2.89
N LYS A 154 17.64 -7.30 4.07
CA LYS A 154 16.86 -8.30 4.81
C LYS A 154 15.35 -8.02 4.82
N LEU A 155 14.88 -6.90 4.27
CA LEU A 155 13.49 -6.47 4.42
C LEU A 155 12.53 -7.27 3.56
N LEU A 156 12.94 -7.69 2.36
CA LEU A 156 12.08 -8.44 1.44
C LEU A 156 12.24 -9.97 1.55
N LYS A 157 13.30 -10.46 2.20
CA LYS A 157 13.61 -11.91 2.28
C LYS A 157 12.51 -12.76 2.91
N ASN A 158 11.68 -12.14 3.75
CA ASN A 158 10.59 -12.82 4.45
C ASN A 158 9.19 -12.41 3.92
N VAL A 159 9.13 -11.57 2.89
CA VAL A 159 7.86 -11.11 2.32
C VAL A 159 7.33 -12.20 1.39
N LYS A 160 6.17 -12.74 1.72
CA LYS A 160 5.47 -13.75 0.91
C LYS A 160 5.19 -13.19 -0.49
N GLU A 161 5.55 -13.92 -1.54
CA GLU A 161 5.28 -13.50 -2.92
C GLU A 161 3.77 -13.42 -3.21
N VAL A 162 3.35 -12.38 -3.93
CA VAL A 162 1.93 -12.14 -4.27
C VAL A 162 1.31 -13.30 -5.04
N ASN A 163 2.09 -13.95 -5.92
CA ASN A 163 1.63 -15.09 -6.71
C ASN A 163 1.25 -16.30 -5.85
N SER A 164 1.80 -16.39 -4.63
CA SER A 164 1.50 -17.45 -3.66
C SER A 164 0.28 -17.13 -2.78
N PHE A 165 -0.39 -15.99 -2.99
CA PHE A 165 -1.57 -15.63 -2.22
C PHE A 165 -2.77 -16.50 -2.57
N ASN A 166 -3.50 -16.93 -1.54
CA ASN A 166 -4.79 -17.58 -1.71
C ASN A 166 -5.88 -16.56 -2.08
N CYS A 167 -7.11 -17.02 -2.36
CA CYS A 167 -8.20 -16.14 -2.78
C CYS A 167 -8.55 -15.08 -1.72
N ALA A 168 -8.52 -15.43 -0.43
CA ALA A 168 -8.80 -14.52 0.67
C ALA A 168 -7.73 -13.41 0.77
N GLU A 169 -6.45 -13.76 0.67
CA GLU A 169 -5.33 -12.82 0.67
C GLU A 169 -5.38 -11.89 -0.56
N LYS A 170 -5.71 -12.43 -1.74
CA LYS A 170 -5.92 -11.61 -2.96
C LYS A 170 -7.13 -10.67 -2.84
N ALA A 171 -8.21 -11.13 -2.21
CA ALA A 171 -9.39 -10.30 -1.94
C ALA A 171 -9.05 -9.15 -0.98
N ALA A 172 -8.33 -9.45 0.11
CA ALA A 172 -7.88 -8.44 1.06
C ALA A 172 -6.99 -7.36 0.42
N LEU A 173 -6.07 -7.76 -0.46
CA LEU A 173 -5.27 -6.82 -1.26
C LEU A 173 -6.15 -5.89 -2.11
N CYS A 174 -7.16 -6.44 -2.79
CA CYS A 174 -8.11 -5.64 -3.56
C CYS A 174 -8.90 -4.69 -2.65
N ALA A 175 -9.36 -5.15 -1.48
CA ALA A 175 -10.09 -4.33 -0.54
C ALA A 175 -9.26 -3.17 0.03
N VAL A 176 -7.98 -3.41 0.36
CA VAL A 176 -7.05 -2.36 0.79
C VAL A 176 -6.88 -1.31 -0.32
N LYS A 177 -6.64 -1.76 -1.57
CA LYS A 177 -6.58 -0.86 -2.74
C LYS A 177 -7.86 -0.04 -2.86
N ALA A 178 -9.03 -0.67 -2.78
CA ALA A 178 -10.32 -0.01 -2.87
C ALA A 178 -10.46 1.11 -1.82
N ARG A 179 -10.23 0.78 -0.53
CA ARG A 179 -10.32 1.76 0.55
C ARG A 179 -9.35 2.92 0.39
N ILE A 180 -8.14 2.65 -0.11
CA ILE A 180 -7.15 3.70 -0.34
C ILE A 180 -7.57 4.60 -1.51
N PHE A 181 -7.97 4.04 -2.64
CA PHE A 181 -8.41 4.83 -3.79
C PHE A 181 -9.65 5.70 -3.51
N MET A 182 -10.55 5.29 -2.61
CA MET A 182 -11.70 6.12 -2.18
C MET A 182 -11.29 7.45 -1.53
N GLU A 183 -10.08 7.55 -0.99
CA GLU A 183 -9.57 8.80 -0.41
C GLU A 183 -9.06 9.80 -1.47
N TYR A 184 -9.04 9.40 -2.75
CA TYR A 184 -8.61 10.22 -3.88
C TYR A 184 -9.73 10.50 -4.91
N PRO A 185 -10.87 11.09 -4.49
CA PRO A 185 -11.98 11.37 -5.39
C PRO A 185 -11.67 12.51 -6.38
N PRO A 186 -12.42 12.60 -7.51
CA PRO A 186 -13.50 11.69 -7.92
C PRO A 186 -13.00 10.42 -8.61
N LYS A 187 -11.87 10.48 -9.35
CA LYS A 187 -11.36 9.36 -10.15
C LYS A 187 -11.03 8.12 -9.31
N GLY A 188 -10.54 8.33 -8.09
CA GLY A 188 -10.27 7.24 -7.15
C GLY A 188 -11.51 6.42 -6.81
N ASN A 189 -12.71 7.01 -6.83
CA ASN A 189 -13.95 6.27 -6.54
C ASN A 189 -14.27 5.24 -7.63
N ASP A 190 -14.09 5.60 -8.90
CA ASP A 190 -14.32 4.68 -10.03
C ASP A 190 -13.32 3.50 -10.01
N ILE A 191 -12.08 3.78 -9.62
CA ILE A 191 -11.02 2.77 -9.45
C ILE A 191 -11.32 1.88 -8.25
N ALA A 192 -11.72 2.49 -7.13
CA ALA A 192 -12.05 1.77 -5.91
C ALA A 192 -13.20 0.79 -6.12
N LEU A 193 -14.24 1.19 -6.85
CA LEU A 193 -15.38 0.32 -7.18
C LEU A 193 -14.92 -0.96 -7.90
N LYS A 194 -14.02 -0.84 -8.89
CA LYS A 194 -13.48 -2.01 -9.60
C LYS A 194 -12.73 -2.96 -8.68
N PHE A 195 -11.96 -2.43 -7.73
CA PHE A 195 -11.24 -3.25 -6.76
C PHE A 195 -12.17 -3.90 -5.74
N ALA A 196 -13.21 -3.20 -5.27
CA ALA A 196 -14.23 -3.75 -4.38
C ALA A 196 -14.99 -4.90 -5.06
N ASP A 197 -15.39 -4.73 -6.33
CA ASP A 197 -16.02 -5.78 -7.13
C ASP A 197 -15.12 -7.00 -7.30
N ARG A 198 -13.81 -6.79 -7.49
CA ARG A 198 -12.83 -7.88 -7.57
C ARG A 198 -12.65 -8.60 -6.23
N ALA A 199 -12.59 -7.86 -5.11
CA ALA A 199 -12.51 -8.43 -3.78
C ALA A 199 -13.72 -9.34 -3.49
N ARG A 200 -14.92 -8.85 -3.78
CA ARG A 200 -16.18 -9.62 -3.66
C ARG A 200 -16.21 -10.85 -4.56
N THR A 201 -15.67 -10.75 -5.78
CA THR A 201 -15.58 -11.88 -6.71
C THR A 201 -14.65 -12.98 -6.17
N LEU A 202 -13.53 -12.59 -5.56
CA LEU A 202 -12.54 -13.51 -5.00
C LEU A 202 -12.99 -14.12 -3.67
N HIS A 203 -13.70 -13.37 -2.84
CA HIS A 203 -14.14 -13.79 -1.51
C HIS A 203 -15.47 -13.12 -1.12
N SER A 204 -16.58 -13.69 -1.59
CA SER A 204 -17.92 -13.08 -1.48
C SER A 204 -18.55 -13.12 -0.09
N THR A 205 -17.91 -13.79 0.87
CA THR A 205 -18.46 -14.02 2.21
C THR A 205 -18.03 -12.97 3.24
N GLU A 206 -17.09 -12.08 2.89
CA GLU A 206 -16.66 -11.00 3.77
C GLU A 206 -17.55 -9.77 3.58
N PRO A 207 -18.31 -9.31 4.60
CA PRO A 207 -19.20 -8.17 4.48
C PRO A 207 -18.47 -6.82 4.35
N GLU A 208 -17.17 -6.77 4.69
CA GLU A 208 -16.38 -5.54 4.72
C GLU A 208 -15.83 -5.06 3.37
N TRP A 209 -15.98 -5.88 2.32
CA TRP A 209 -15.55 -5.57 0.94
C TRP A 209 -16.57 -4.69 0.21
#